data_AF-A0A285YYD3-F1
#
_entry.id   AF-A0A285YYD3-F1
#
_cell.length_a   1.000
_cell.length_b   1.000
_cell.length_c   1.000
_cell.angle_alpha   90.00
_cell.angle_beta   90.00
_cell.angle_gamma   90.00
#
_symmetry.space_group_name_H-M   'P 1'
#
loop_
_entity.id
_entity.type
_entity.pdbx_description
1 polymer ?
#
loop_
_entity_poly.entity_id
_entity_poly.type
_entity_poly.pdbx_seq_one_letter_code
_entity_poly.pdbx_strand_id
1 'polypeptide(L)'
;MLEALTLRNVIERRELLRDEFDRLMSYRNVAGKPNAKQWDFLRFAFEALLAMRNREHPCDRRTAAQYVHEVNKRLGEHYGSRGPAVSFLFRLVPIRQAIAQKIVEKWYPSVNGYALVVNEWVDRRTDEDRAQDLIERTVMELMQAEFEVYCALPQFDLAPIRGRVLEDSQIHKLIAGVAERNSARGWTISNPRNPSNMRLLDIKVRKLTAERAEVVTKEYWLLDYWSIRLGRYVRPHYQQTNRQKYAFVNREGRWVADSNLRPPPAIFADRVKA
;
A
#
# COMPACT_ATOMS: atom_id res chain seq x y z
N MET A 1 5.89 -16.62 19.19
CA MET A 1 5.09 -17.50 18.30
C MET A 1 3.64 -17.05 18.42
N LEU A 2 2.91 -16.90 17.32
CA LEU A 2 1.45 -16.76 17.39
C LEU A 2 0.88 -18.17 17.62
N GLU A 3 -0.03 -18.32 18.57
CA GLU A 3 -0.69 -19.59 18.84
C GLU A 3 -1.71 -19.88 17.73
N ALA A 4 -1.76 -21.14 17.30
CA ALA A 4 -2.77 -21.59 16.33
C ALA A 4 -4.12 -21.68 17.03
N LEU A 5 -5.19 -21.30 16.32
CA LEU A 5 -6.54 -21.49 16.82
C LEU A 5 -6.82 -22.97 17.00
N THR A 6 -7.40 -23.33 18.15
CA THR A 6 -7.97 -24.66 18.37
C THR A 6 -9.20 -24.84 17.45
N LEU A 7 -9.62 -26.09 17.21
CA LEU A 7 -10.83 -26.34 16.43
C LEU A 7 -12.07 -25.68 17.05
N ARG A 8 -12.14 -25.67 18.39
CA ARG A 8 -13.19 -24.97 19.11
C ARG A 8 -13.21 -23.48 18.75
N ASN A 9 -12.06 -22.81 18.78
CA ASN A 9 -11.95 -21.38 18.43
C ASN A 9 -12.31 -21.14 16.95
N VAL A 10 -11.97 -22.07 16.05
CA VAL A 10 -12.35 -22.00 14.64
C VAL A 10 -13.87 -22.06 14.46
N ILE A 11 -14.56 -22.93 15.20
CA ILE A 11 -16.03 -23.02 15.18
C ILE A 11 -16.66 -21.74 15.73
N GLU A 12 -16.21 -21.29 16.90
CA GLU A 12 -16.74 -20.10 17.59
C GLU A 12 -16.58 -18.83 16.73
N ARG A 13 -15.54 -18.77 15.88
CA ARG A 13 -15.21 -17.60 15.04
C ARG A 13 -15.46 -17.84 13.55
N ARG A 14 -16.30 -18.82 13.20
CA ARG A 14 -16.50 -19.27 11.81
C ARG A 14 -16.82 -18.13 10.83
N GLU A 15 -17.75 -17.25 11.18
CA GLU A 15 -18.16 -16.15 10.31
C GLU A 15 -17.03 -15.13 10.12
N LEU A 16 -16.35 -14.74 11.20
CA LEU A 16 -15.19 -13.84 11.14
C LEU A 16 -14.06 -14.42 10.27
N LEU A 17 -13.82 -15.73 10.35
CA LEU A 17 -12.85 -16.41 9.51
C LEU A 17 -13.26 -16.40 8.04
N ARG A 18 -14.56 -16.56 7.73
CA ARG A 18 -15.08 -16.48 6.36
C ARG A 18 -14.90 -15.08 5.79
N ASP A 19 -15.32 -14.05 6.53
CA ASP A 19 -15.18 -12.66 6.10
C ASP A 19 -13.72 -12.29 5.86
N GLU A 20 -12.82 -12.67 6.77
CA GLU A 20 -11.38 -12.42 6.61
C GLU A 20 -10.82 -13.18 5.39
N PHE A 21 -11.22 -14.43 5.20
CA PHE A 21 -10.75 -15.26 4.09
C PHE A 21 -11.24 -14.70 2.75
N ASP A 22 -12.51 -14.31 2.64
CA ASP A 22 -13.07 -13.71 1.43
C ASP A 22 -12.40 -12.36 1.12
N ARG A 23 -12.17 -11.54 2.16
CA ARG A 23 -11.39 -10.30 2.03
C ARG A 23 -9.97 -10.58 1.53
N LEU A 24 -9.28 -11.58 2.09
CA LEU A 24 -7.94 -11.99 1.65
C LEU A 24 -7.94 -12.41 0.18
N MET A 25 -8.94 -13.17 -0.25
CA MET A 25 -9.08 -13.64 -1.63
C MET A 25 -9.47 -12.54 -2.62
N SER A 26 -10.02 -11.41 -2.14
CA SER A 26 -10.32 -10.24 -2.96
C SER A 26 -9.08 -9.40 -3.31
N TYR A 27 -7.99 -9.54 -2.55
CA TYR A 27 -6.78 -8.75 -2.76
C TYR A 27 -6.01 -9.20 -4.01
N ARG A 28 -5.90 -8.30 -4.99
CA ARG A 28 -5.21 -8.56 -6.27
C ARG A 28 -3.72 -8.90 -6.12
N ASN A 29 -3.05 -8.37 -5.10
CA ASN A 29 -1.64 -8.68 -4.80
C ASN A 29 -1.47 -10.07 -4.15
N VAL A 30 -2.53 -10.64 -3.57
CA VAL A 30 -2.53 -12.00 -3.02
C VAL A 30 -2.93 -12.97 -4.11
N ALA A 31 -4.22 -12.95 -4.45
CA ALA A 31 -4.85 -13.91 -5.34
C ALA A 31 -5.05 -13.32 -6.73
N GLY A 32 -3.98 -12.77 -7.34
CA GLY A 32 -4.08 -12.02 -8.61
C GLY A 32 -4.86 -12.72 -9.74
N LYS A 33 -4.91 -14.05 -9.72
CA LYS A 33 -5.91 -14.87 -10.43
C LYS A 33 -6.63 -15.76 -9.40
N PRO A 34 -7.79 -15.33 -8.84
CA PRO A 34 -8.41 -16.05 -7.73
C PRO A 34 -8.81 -17.48 -8.07
N ASN A 35 -9.02 -17.79 -9.35
CA ASN A 35 -9.42 -19.12 -9.85
C ASN A 35 -8.25 -20.01 -10.26
N ALA A 36 -7.00 -19.61 -9.95
CA ALA A 36 -5.86 -20.48 -10.19
C ALA A 36 -5.87 -21.67 -9.21
N LYS A 37 -5.33 -22.82 -9.64
CA LYS A 37 -5.47 -24.11 -8.93
C LYS A 37 -4.93 -24.10 -7.50
N GLN A 38 -3.87 -23.33 -7.24
CA GLN A 38 -3.29 -23.18 -5.90
C GLN A 38 -4.23 -22.44 -4.93
N TRP A 39 -5.01 -21.48 -5.43
CA TRP A 39 -6.01 -20.76 -4.63
C TRP A 39 -7.29 -21.57 -4.44
N ASP A 40 -7.65 -22.37 -5.44
CA ASP A 40 -8.68 -23.40 -5.30
C ASP A 40 -8.31 -24.42 -4.22
N PHE A 41 -7.05 -24.89 -4.20
CA PHE A 41 -6.54 -25.77 -3.14
C PHE A 41 -6.65 -25.14 -1.76
N LEU A 42 -6.28 -23.85 -1.62
CA LEU A 42 -6.44 -23.12 -0.35
C LEU A 42 -7.91 -23.01 0.08
N ARG A 43 -8.82 -22.67 -0.84
CA ARG A 43 -10.27 -22.64 -0.58
C ARG A 43 -10.79 -24.00 -0.14
N PHE A 44 -10.35 -25.06 -0.79
CA PHE A 44 -10.73 -26.42 -0.47
C PHE A 44 -10.25 -26.83 0.93
N ALA A 45 -9.02 -26.44 1.31
CA ALA A 45 -8.49 -26.63 2.66
C ALA A 45 -9.24 -25.81 3.72
N PHE A 46 -9.64 -24.58 3.37
CA PHE A 46 -10.46 -23.73 4.24
C PHE A 46 -11.84 -24.34 4.49
N GLU A 47 -12.51 -24.83 3.45
CA GLU A 47 -13.79 -25.54 3.59
C GLU A 47 -13.65 -26.87 4.34
N ALA A 48 -12.55 -27.59 4.19
CA ALA A 48 -12.26 -28.80 4.99
C ALA A 48 -12.12 -28.46 6.48
N LEU A 49 -11.43 -27.36 6.80
CA LEU A 49 -11.28 -26.85 8.16
C LEU A 49 -12.64 -26.49 8.78
N LEU A 50 -13.44 -25.68 8.09
CA LEU A 50 -14.75 -25.24 8.60
C LEU A 50 -15.76 -26.38 8.71
N ALA A 51 -15.69 -27.38 7.83
CA ALA A 51 -16.52 -28.58 7.89
C ALA A 51 -15.98 -29.65 8.86
N MET A 52 -14.85 -29.38 9.51
CA MET A 52 -14.19 -30.29 10.46
C MET A 52 -13.98 -31.72 9.92
N ARG A 53 -13.64 -31.83 8.64
CA ARG A 53 -13.49 -33.14 7.99
C ARG A 53 -12.26 -33.18 7.11
N ASN A 54 -11.59 -34.33 7.12
CA ASN A 54 -10.57 -34.62 6.12
C ASN A 54 -11.23 -34.66 4.73
N ARG A 55 -10.53 -34.13 3.73
CA ARG A 55 -10.97 -34.17 2.33
C ARG A 55 -9.78 -34.46 1.43
N GLU A 56 -10.07 -34.96 0.24
CA GLU A 56 -9.07 -35.11 -0.81
C GLU A 56 -9.35 -34.12 -1.94
N HIS A 57 -8.35 -33.31 -2.26
CA HIS A 57 -8.36 -32.46 -3.45
C HIS A 57 -7.88 -33.30 -4.64
N PRO A 58 -8.47 -33.14 -5.85
CA PRO A 58 -8.11 -33.91 -7.05
C PRO A 58 -6.75 -33.48 -7.63
N CYS A 59 -5.69 -33.60 -6.85
CA CYS A 59 -4.31 -33.41 -7.26
C CYS A 59 -3.39 -34.44 -6.58
N ASP A 60 -2.30 -34.78 -7.25
CA ASP A 60 -1.30 -35.67 -6.67
C ASP A 60 -0.48 -34.97 -5.57
N ARG A 61 0.29 -35.76 -4.81
CA ARG A 61 1.07 -35.26 -3.67
C ARG A 61 2.16 -34.25 -4.05
N ARG A 62 2.78 -34.39 -5.22
CA ARG A 62 3.81 -33.45 -5.71
C ARG A 62 3.17 -32.12 -6.08
N THR A 63 2.03 -32.17 -6.75
CA THR A 63 1.23 -30.99 -7.11
C THR A 63 0.71 -30.27 -5.86
N ALA A 64 0.20 -30.99 -4.87
CA ALA A 64 -0.22 -30.40 -3.59
C ALA A 64 0.94 -29.66 -2.88
N ALA A 65 2.13 -30.26 -2.84
CA ALA A 65 3.31 -29.62 -2.25
C ALA A 65 3.69 -28.31 -2.98
N GLN A 66 3.58 -28.29 -4.31
CA GLN A 66 3.79 -27.08 -5.10
C GLN A 66 2.76 -25.99 -4.76
N TYR A 67 1.47 -26.32 -4.72
CA TYR A 67 0.42 -25.36 -4.36
C TYR A 67 0.63 -24.78 -2.96
N VAL A 68 0.97 -25.62 -1.99
CA VAL A 68 1.29 -25.19 -0.62
C VAL A 68 2.45 -24.21 -0.61
N HIS A 69 3.53 -24.48 -1.36
CA HIS A 69 4.68 -23.58 -1.45
C HIS A 69 4.30 -22.22 -2.05
N GLU A 70 3.59 -22.22 -3.18
CA GLU A 70 3.16 -20.99 -3.87
C GLU A 70 2.22 -20.14 -3.00
N VAL A 71 1.23 -20.78 -2.36
CA VAL A 71 0.28 -20.11 -1.46
C VAL A 71 1.02 -19.52 -0.27
N ASN A 72 1.82 -20.31 0.45
CA ASN A 72 2.51 -19.82 1.65
C ASN A 72 3.50 -18.70 1.33
N LYS A 73 4.18 -18.75 0.18
CA LYS A 73 5.05 -17.66 -0.27
C LYS A 73 4.27 -16.36 -0.46
N ARG A 74 3.14 -16.41 -1.17
CA ARG A 74 2.29 -15.23 -1.42
C ARG A 74 1.64 -14.67 -0.16
N LEU A 75 1.15 -15.55 0.71
CA LEU A 75 0.62 -15.16 2.01
C LEU A 75 1.71 -14.52 2.87
N GLY A 76 2.92 -15.07 2.89
CA GLY A 76 4.08 -14.49 3.57
C GLY A 76 4.45 -13.09 3.07
N GLU A 77 4.49 -12.89 1.75
CA GLU A 77 4.69 -11.57 1.13
C GLU A 77 3.58 -10.57 1.55
N HIS A 78 2.32 -11.02 1.57
CA HIS A 78 1.18 -10.19 1.96
C HIS A 78 1.25 -9.78 3.43
N TYR A 79 1.41 -10.75 4.34
CA TYR A 79 1.46 -10.48 5.78
C TYR A 79 2.72 -9.74 6.21
N GLY A 80 3.81 -9.85 5.45
CA GLY A 80 5.06 -9.10 5.69
C GLY A 80 5.04 -7.67 5.13
N SER A 81 4.09 -7.34 4.24
CA SER A 81 3.94 -5.99 3.70
C SER A 81 3.20 -5.07 4.69
N ARG A 82 3.44 -3.75 4.63
CA ARG A 82 2.66 -2.72 5.35
C ARG A 82 1.24 -2.56 4.77
N GLY A 83 0.56 -3.69 4.57
CA GLY A 83 -0.75 -3.80 3.98
C GLY A 83 -1.87 -3.44 4.96
N PRO A 84 -3.14 -3.62 4.54
CA PRO A 84 -4.30 -3.46 5.41
C PRO A 84 -4.19 -4.37 6.64
N ALA A 85 -4.81 -3.94 7.75
CA ALA A 85 -4.83 -4.72 8.98
C ALA A 85 -5.51 -6.08 8.73
N VAL A 86 -4.81 -7.17 9.03
CA VAL A 86 -5.33 -8.54 8.96
C VAL A 86 -5.73 -8.99 10.36
N SER A 87 -6.82 -9.74 10.47
CA SER A 87 -7.30 -10.26 11.76
C SER A 87 -6.79 -11.67 12.01
N PHE A 88 -6.52 -12.41 10.93
CA PHE A 88 -6.06 -13.79 10.97
C PHE A 88 -4.96 -14.03 9.95
N LEU A 89 -4.03 -14.92 10.32
CA LEU A 89 -3.05 -15.47 9.38
C LEU A 89 -3.44 -16.89 9.00
N PHE A 90 -3.47 -17.15 7.71
CA PHE A 90 -3.68 -18.47 7.13
C PHE A 90 -2.35 -19.07 6.67
N ARG A 91 -2.10 -20.34 7.00
CA ARG A 91 -0.90 -21.07 6.56
C ARG A 91 -1.18 -22.55 6.37
N LEU A 92 -0.71 -23.11 5.25
CA LEU A 92 -0.76 -24.55 5.00
C LEU A 92 0.50 -25.23 5.54
N VAL A 93 0.34 -26.28 6.34
CA VAL A 93 1.46 -27.03 6.93
C VAL A 93 1.24 -28.54 6.81
N PRO A 94 2.29 -29.37 6.68
CA PRO A 94 2.13 -30.81 6.72
C PRO A 94 1.50 -31.25 8.05
N ILE A 95 0.40 -32.01 8.01
CA ILE A 95 -0.37 -32.37 9.22
C ILE A 95 0.48 -33.14 10.23
N ARG A 96 1.36 -34.04 9.75
CA ARG A 96 2.26 -34.81 10.61
C ARG A 96 3.22 -33.91 11.38
N GLN A 97 3.75 -32.88 10.72
CA GLN A 97 4.65 -31.90 11.33
C GLN A 97 3.89 -31.05 12.35
N ALA A 98 2.69 -30.58 12.00
CA ALA A 98 1.88 -29.75 12.88
C ALA A 98 1.48 -30.48 14.17
N ILE A 99 1.13 -31.77 14.08
CA ILE A 99 0.84 -32.63 15.24
C ILE A 99 2.11 -32.85 16.07
N ALA A 100 3.24 -33.19 15.45
CA ALA A 100 4.50 -33.44 16.15
C ALA A 100 4.99 -32.21 16.94
N GLN A 101 4.77 -31.02 16.38
CA GLN A 101 5.10 -29.74 17.00
C GLN A 101 4.01 -29.22 17.96
N LYS A 102 2.95 -30.00 18.20
CA LYS A 102 1.80 -29.62 19.03
C LYS A 102 1.15 -28.29 18.61
N ILE A 103 1.20 -27.97 17.31
CA ILE A 103 0.53 -26.79 16.74
C ILE A 103 -0.98 -27.07 16.62
N VAL A 104 -1.34 -28.31 16.30
CA VAL A 104 -2.73 -28.76 16.17
C VAL A 104 -2.93 -30.14 16.79
N GLU A 105 -4.19 -30.47 17.06
CA GLU A 105 -4.62 -31.77 17.59
C GLU A 105 -4.54 -32.88 16.53
N LYS A 106 -4.51 -34.15 16.97
CA LYS A 106 -4.36 -35.32 16.08
C LYS A 106 -5.48 -35.45 15.04
N TRP A 107 -6.68 -34.99 15.37
CA TRP A 107 -7.87 -35.05 14.51
C TRP A 107 -8.10 -33.76 13.72
N TYR A 108 -7.12 -32.85 13.67
CA TYR A 108 -7.26 -31.60 12.94
C TYR A 108 -7.47 -31.86 11.43
N PRO A 109 -8.46 -31.22 10.78
CA PRO A 109 -8.77 -31.47 9.37
C PRO A 109 -7.58 -31.22 8.44
N SER A 110 -7.45 -32.10 7.45
CA SER A 110 -6.39 -31.99 6.46
C SER A 110 -6.89 -32.29 5.04
N VAL A 111 -6.15 -31.73 4.07
CA VAL A 111 -6.32 -31.96 2.64
C VAL A 111 -5.00 -32.44 2.07
N ASN A 112 -5.00 -33.63 1.48
CA ASN A 112 -3.83 -34.27 0.87
C ASN A 112 -2.59 -34.26 1.81
N GLY A 113 -2.81 -34.41 3.11
CA GLY A 113 -1.76 -34.40 4.14
C GLY A 113 -1.32 -33.02 4.63
N TYR A 114 -2.02 -31.95 4.26
CA TYR A 114 -1.76 -30.58 4.72
C TYR A 114 -2.94 -30.04 5.53
N ALA A 115 -2.65 -29.41 6.67
CA ALA A 115 -3.63 -28.71 7.49
C ALA A 115 -3.57 -27.21 7.19
N LEU A 116 -4.73 -26.56 7.11
CA LEU A 116 -4.81 -25.11 7.16
C LEU A 116 -4.81 -24.65 8.62
N VAL A 117 -3.69 -24.11 9.06
CA VAL A 117 -3.54 -23.52 10.38
C VAL A 117 -3.93 -22.05 10.30
N VAL A 118 -4.75 -21.63 11.26
CA VAL A 118 -5.17 -20.24 11.41
C VAL A 118 -4.57 -19.71 12.71
N ASN A 119 -3.94 -18.55 12.65
CA ASN A 119 -3.44 -17.83 13.82
C ASN A 119 -4.22 -16.53 13.96
N GLU A 120 -4.59 -16.16 15.18
CA GLU A 120 -5.08 -14.80 15.43
C GLU A 120 -3.92 -13.82 15.23
N TRP A 121 -4.12 -12.85 14.36
CA TRP A 121 -3.17 -11.77 14.22
C TRP A 121 -3.42 -10.78 15.35
N VAL A 122 -2.67 -10.94 16.43
CA VAL A 122 -2.52 -9.87 17.40
C VAL A 122 -1.70 -8.81 16.70
N ASP A 123 -2.32 -7.68 16.35
CA ASP A 123 -1.61 -6.53 15.80
C ASP A 123 -0.64 -6.01 16.87
N ARG A 124 0.58 -6.54 16.86
CA ARG A 124 1.67 -6.15 17.76
C ARG A 124 2.29 -4.81 17.39
N ARG A 125 1.81 -4.18 16.31
CA ARG A 125 2.18 -2.82 15.99
C ARG A 125 1.78 -1.94 17.17
N THR A 126 2.76 -1.16 17.61
CA THR A 126 2.53 -0.10 18.59
C THR A 126 1.62 0.97 17.98
N ASP A 127 1.01 1.80 18.83
CA ASP A 127 0.29 2.97 18.33
C ASP A 127 1.21 3.90 17.53
N GLU A 128 2.51 3.91 17.85
CA GLU A 128 3.54 4.60 17.06
C GLU A 128 3.68 4.02 15.65
N ASP A 129 3.73 2.69 15.49
CA ASP A 129 3.80 2.03 14.17
C ASP A 129 2.57 2.36 13.33
N ARG A 130 1.37 2.33 13.93
CA ARG A 130 0.12 2.67 13.24
C ARG A 130 0.07 4.14 12.83
N ALA A 131 0.53 5.02 13.72
CA ALA A 131 0.59 6.44 13.45
C ALA A 131 1.64 6.73 12.36
N GLN A 132 2.76 6.01 12.32
CA GLN A 132 3.72 6.06 11.24
C GLN A 132 3.11 5.61 9.90
N ASP A 133 2.42 4.47 9.86
CA ASP A 133 1.73 3.97 8.65
C ASP A 133 0.67 4.98 8.14
N LEU A 134 -0.01 5.68 9.05
CA LEU A 134 -0.96 6.74 8.70
C LEU A 134 -0.26 7.95 8.08
N ILE A 135 0.85 8.40 8.66
CA ILE A 135 1.64 9.52 8.13
C ILE A 135 2.22 9.18 6.76
N GLU A 136 2.74 7.97 6.56
CA GLU A 136 3.29 7.55 5.27
C GLU A 136 2.24 7.54 4.17
N ARG A 137 1.02 7.07 4.48
CA ARG A 137 -0.13 7.16 3.57
C ARG A 137 -0.50 8.61 3.27
N THR A 138 -0.55 9.46 4.29
CA THR A 138 -0.86 10.90 4.16
C THR A 138 0.12 11.59 3.20
N VAL A 139 1.42 11.30 3.30
CA VAL A 139 2.43 11.84 2.37
C VAL A 139 2.19 11.39 0.94
N MET A 140 1.89 10.10 0.74
CA MET A 140 1.67 9.56 -0.60
C MET A 140 0.41 10.15 -1.25
N GLU A 141 -0.66 10.29 -0.47
CA GLU A 141 -1.90 10.96 -0.91
C GLU A 141 -1.67 12.43 -1.25
N LEU A 142 -0.85 13.14 -0.46
CA LEU A 142 -0.47 14.52 -0.75
C LEU A 142 0.32 14.64 -2.06
N MET A 143 1.32 13.78 -2.28
CA MET A 143 2.09 13.76 -3.52
C MET A 143 1.19 13.48 -4.74
N GLN A 144 0.24 12.56 -4.57
CA GLN A 144 -0.72 12.21 -5.62
C GLN A 144 -1.66 13.39 -5.94
N ALA A 145 -2.17 14.05 -4.90
CA ALA A 145 -2.98 15.25 -5.06
C ALA A 145 -2.21 16.40 -5.74
N GLU A 146 -0.94 16.62 -5.40
CA GLU A 146 -0.09 17.61 -6.08
C GLU A 146 0.09 17.26 -7.57
N PHE A 147 0.33 15.98 -7.88
CA PHE A 147 0.45 15.52 -9.26
C PHE A 147 -0.86 15.69 -10.05
N GLU A 148 -2.01 15.44 -9.41
CA GLU A 148 -3.34 15.65 -10.00
C GLU A 148 -3.60 17.12 -10.35
N VAL A 149 -3.15 18.06 -9.50
CA VAL A 149 -3.19 19.50 -9.82
C VAL A 149 -2.42 19.79 -11.11
N TYR A 150 -1.24 19.19 -11.30
CA TYR A 150 -0.46 19.38 -12.52
C TYR A 150 -1.11 18.71 -13.75
N CYS A 151 -1.74 17.56 -13.56
CA CYS A 151 -2.51 16.87 -14.60
C CYS A 151 -3.81 17.61 -14.98
N ALA A 152 -4.34 18.50 -14.14
CA ALA A 152 -5.50 19.31 -14.47
C ALA A 152 -5.18 20.46 -15.44
N LEU A 153 -3.89 20.81 -15.61
CA LEU A 153 -3.49 21.89 -16.51
C LEU A 153 -3.94 21.63 -17.96
N PRO A 154 -4.34 22.67 -18.72
CA PRO A 154 -4.22 24.10 -18.40
C PRO A 154 -5.30 24.64 -17.45
N GLN A 155 -6.34 23.88 -17.15
CA GLN A 155 -7.34 24.27 -16.17
C GLN A 155 -6.70 24.34 -14.78
N PHE A 156 -6.71 25.54 -14.19
CA PHE A 156 -6.18 25.73 -12.85
C PHE A 156 -7.19 25.22 -11.83
N ASP A 157 -6.89 24.09 -11.20
CA ASP A 157 -7.72 23.47 -10.17
C ASP A 157 -6.88 23.01 -8.97
N LEU A 158 -7.20 23.53 -7.78
CA LEU A 158 -6.57 23.17 -6.51
C LEU A 158 -7.46 22.26 -5.65
N ALA A 159 -8.62 21.83 -6.15
CA ALA A 159 -9.50 20.90 -5.45
C ALA A 159 -8.79 19.61 -4.97
N PRO A 160 -7.85 18.98 -5.71
CA PRO A 160 -7.21 17.74 -5.26
C PRO A 160 -6.46 17.87 -3.92
N ILE A 161 -5.84 19.03 -3.67
CA ILE A 161 -5.06 19.28 -2.45
C ILE A 161 -5.89 19.81 -1.28
N ARG A 162 -7.18 20.15 -1.50
CA ARG A 162 -8.07 20.66 -0.45
C ARG A 162 -8.21 19.63 0.67
N GLY A 163 -8.02 20.08 1.91
CA GLY A 163 -8.12 19.22 3.10
C GLY A 163 -6.94 18.27 3.30
N ARG A 164 -5.92 18.30 2.43
CA ARG A 164 -4.61 17.63 2.61
C ARG A 164 -3.50 18.61 2.91
N VAL A 165 -3.67 19.85 2.45
CA VAL A 165 -2.79 20.98 2.67
C VAL A 165 -3.56 22.03 3.47
N LEU A 166 -2.91 22.63 4.47
CA LEU A 166 -3.46 23.77 5.17
C LEU A 166 -3.57 24.96 4.21
N GLU A 167 -4.72 25.62 4.16
CA GLU A 167 -4.93 26.79 3.30
C GLU A 167 -3.92 27.91 3.64
N ASP A 168 -3.47 28.65 2.62
CA ASP A 168 -2.45 29.71 2.71
C ASP A 168 -1.08 29.34 3.30
N SER A 169 -0.86 28.05 3.53
CA SER A 169 0.42 27.52 3.97
C SER A 169 1.52 27.68 2.92
N GLN A 170 2.78 27.49 3.33
CA GLN A 170 3.91 27.57 2.42
C GLN A 170 3.77 26.56 1.27
N ILE A 171 3.38 25.32 1.58
CA ILE A 171 3.21 24.27 0.56
C ILE A 171 2.02 24.59 -0.37
N HIS A 172 0.91 25.12 0.15
CA HIS A 172 -0.22 25.57 -0.67
C HIS A 172 0.23 26.59 -1.73
N LYS A 173 0.92 27.65 -1.27
CA LYS A 173 1.42 28.72 -2.13
C LYS A 173 2.44 28.22 -3.16
N LEU A 174 3.27 27.25 -2.79
CA LEU A 174 4.24 26.64 -3.71
C LEU A 174 3.54 25.88 -4.84
N ILE A 175 2.59 24.99 -4.50
CA ILE A 175 1.86 24.19 -5.49
C ILE A 175 1.04 25.12 -6.40
N ALA A 176 0.28 26.04 -5.80
CA ALA A 176 -0.52 27.02 -6.53
C ALA A 176 0.35 27.86 -7.48
N GLY A 177 1.48 28.38 -7.01
CA GLY A 177 2.37 29.19 -7.84
C GLY A 177 3.01 28.40 -9.00
N VAL A 178 3.31 27.11 -8.83
CA VAL A 178 3.78 26.26 -9.95
C VAL A 178 2.68 26.07 -10.98
N ALA A 179 1.46 25.69 -10.53
CA ALA A 179 0.33 25.47 -11.40
C ALA A 179 -0.06 26.75 -12.17
N GLU A 180 -0.10 27.90 -11.50
CA GLU A 180 -0.43 29.20 -12.09
C GLU A 180 0.59 29.60 -13.16
N ARG A 181 1.90 29.52 -12.87
CA ARG A 181 2.95 29.83 -13.85
C ARG A 181 2.87 28.94 -15.10
N ASN A 182 2.58 27.66 -14.92
CA ASN A 182 2.50 26.72 -16.04
C ASN A 182 1.22 26.92 -16.84
N SER A 183 0.08 27.15 -16.18
CA SER A 183 -1.18 27.52 -16.83
C SER A 183 -1.03 28.80 -17.67
N ALA A 184 -0.44 29.85 -17.11
CA ALA A 184 -0.20 31.13 -17.80
C ALA A 184 0.70 30.99 -19.05
N ARG A 185 1.62 30.01 -19.06
CA ARG A 185 2.47 29.67 -20.20
C ARG A 185 1.79 28.76 -21.22
N GLY A 186 0.61 28.22 -20.92
CA GLY A 186 -0.06 27.21 -21.74
C GLY A 186 0.69 25.87 -21.74
N TRP A 187 1.31 25.53 -20.60
CA TRP A 187 2.03 24.27 -20.40
C TRP A 187 1.13 23.27 -19.69
N THR A 188 1.10 22.02 -20.17
CA THR A 188 0.28 20.95 -19.62
C THR A 188 1.02 19.62 -19.59
N ILE A 189 0.64 18.71 -18.70
CA ILE A 189 1.07 17.30 -18.74
C ILE A 189 -0.11 16.34 -19.02
N SER A 190 -1.29 16.87 -19.35
CA SER A 190 -2.54 16.10 -19.53
C SER A 190 -2.72 15.53 -20.94
N ASN A 191 -1.78 15.79 -21.86
CA ASN A 191 -1.84 15.30 -23.22
C ASN A 191 -1.75 13.76 -23.27
N PRO A 192 -2.38 13.10 -24.27
CA PRO A 192 -2.30 11.66 -24.42
C PRO A 192 -0.85 11.17 -24.49
N ARG A 193 -0.56 10.07 -23.76
CA ARG A 193 0.76 9.42 -23.68
C ARG A 193 1.88 10.31 -23.10
N ASN A 194 1.54 11.29 -22.27
CA ASN A 194 2.55 12.03 -21.52
C ASN A 194 3.33 11.09 -20.57
N PRO A 195 4.68 11.13 -20.56
CA PRO A 195 5.48 10.22 -19.73
C PRO A 195 5.61 10.66 -18.27
N SER A 196 4.95 11.75 -17.85
CA SER A 196 5.07 12.29 -16.49
C SER A 196 4.64 11.29 -15.43
N ASN A 197 5.40 11.24 -14.34
CA ASN A 197 5.10 10.41 -13.18
C ASN A 197 5.74 10.96 -11.91
N MET A 198 5.29 10.42 -10.77
CA MET A 198 5.91 10.65 -9.48
C MET A 198 6.07 9.32 -8.73
N ARG A 199 7.03 9.26 -7.81
CA ARG A 199 7.26 8.09 -6.97
C ARG A 199 7.88 8.47 -5.64
N LEU A 200 7.30 7.99 -4.54
CA LEU A 200 7.95 7.99 -3.23
C LEU A 200 9.03 6.89 -3.21
N LEU A 201 10.30 7.29 -3.08
CA LEU A 201 11.45 6.38 -3.04
C LEU A 201 11.82 5.97 -1.62
N ASP A 202 11.74 6.91 -0.68
CA ASP A 202 12.05 6.70 0.73
C ASP A 202 11.24 7.66 1.60
N ILE A 203 10.93 7.24 2.81
CA ILE A 203 10.21 8.03 3.81
C ILE A 203 10.72 7.71 5.21
N LYS A 204 10.99 8.77 5.96
CA LYS A 204 11.44 8.69 7.35
C LYS A 204 10.68 9.66 8.21
N VAL A 205 9.83 9.15 9.09
CA VAL A 205 9.21 9.92 10.16
C VAL A 205 10.27 10.24 11.20
N ARG A 206 10.56 11.53 11.38
CA ARG A 206 11.59 12.03 12.31
C ARG A 206 11.03 12.32 13.69
N LYS A 207 9.80 12.82 13.72
CA LYS A 207 9.07 13.16 14.94
C LYS A 207 7.60 12.86 14.70
N LEU A 208 6.96 12.24 15.68
CA LEU A 208 5.54 11.97 15.67
C LEU A 208 4.99 12.20 17.08
N THR A 209 3.97 13.04 17.15
CA THR A 209 3.22 13.36 18.38
C THR A 209 1.73 13.31 18.03
N ALA A 210 0.84 13.49 19.00
CA ALA A 210 -0.60 13.53 18.72
C ALA A 210 -0.99 14.67 17.75
N GLU A 211 -0.28 15.81 17.82
CA GLU A 211 -0.64 17.04 17.10
C GLU A 211 0.26 17.36 15.90
N ARG A 212 1.50 16.88 15.90
CA ARG A 212 2.51 17.23 14.89
C ARG A 212 3.33 16.03 14.44
N ALA A 213 3.69 16.03 13.16
CA ALA A 213 4.65 15.10 12.60
C ALA A 213 5.68 15.81 11.73
N GLU A 214 6.94 15.37 11.79
CA GLU A 214 8.00 15.79 10.87
C GLU A 214 8.43 14.60 10.04
N VAL A 215 8.40 14.75 8.72
CA VAL A 215 8.70 13.68 7.78
C VAL A 215 9.76 14.13 6.79
N VAL A 216 10.74 13.27 6.55
CA VAL A 216 11.72 13.46 5.48
C VAL A 216 11.45 12.43 4.39
N THR A 217 11.31 12.89 3.16
CA THR A 217 11.05 12.02 2.01
C THR A 217 12.19 12.11 1.01
N LYS A 218 12.31 11.05 0.21
CA LYS A 218 13.04 11.05 -1.07
C LYS A 218 12.02 10.72 -2.14
N GLU A 219 11.84 11.63 -3.08
CA GLU A 219 10.80 11.57 -4.09
C GLU A 219 11.40 11.69 -5.47
N TYR A 220 10.91 10.90 -6.42
CA TYR A 220 11.24 11.05 -7.82
C TYR A 220 10.09 11.71 -8.55
N TRP A 221 10.40 12.73 -9.34
CA TRP A 221 9.44 13.47 -10.15
C TRP A 221 9.95 13.56 -11.59
N LEU A 222 9.13 13.11 -12.53
CA LEU A 222 9.28 13.34 -13.96
C LEU A 222 8.08 14.16 -14.42
N LEU A 223 8.31 15.40 -14.81
CA LEU A 223 7.28 16.28 -15.37
C LEU A 223 7.74 16.73 -16.76
N ASP A 224 7.04 16.24 -17.78
CA ASP A 224 7.31 16.50 -19.19
C ASP A 224 6.22 17.41 -19.76
N TYR A 225 6.41 18.72 -19.65
CA TYR A 225 5.40 19.69 -20.03
C TYR A 225 5.28 19.82 -21.55
N TRP A 226 4.07 19.71 -22.07
CA TRP A 226 3.69 20.05 -23.43
C TRP A 226 3.27 21.53 -23.52
N SER A 227 3.87 22.28 -24.44
CA SER A 227 3.44 23.64 -24.75
C SER A 227 2.32 23.61 -25.77
N ILE A 228 1.10 23.97 -25.35
CA ILE A 228 -0.07 24.08 -26.23
C ILE A 228 0.20 25.11 -27.34
N ARG A 229 0.89 26.20 -27.00
CA ARG A 229 1.20 27.30 -27.94
C ARG A 229 2.18 26.89 -29.05
N LEU A 230 3.17 26.05 -28.71
CA LEU A 230 4.24 25.67 -29.64
C LEU A 230 4.01 24.29 -30.28
N GLY A 231 3.02 23.53 -29.83
CA GLY A 231 2.77 22.16 -30.32
C GLY A 231 3.96 21.22 -30.12
N ARG A 232 4.71 21.39 -29.03
CA ARG A 232 5.88 20.55 -28.70
C ARG A 232 6.16 20.49 -27.20
N TYR A 233 6.91 19.49 -26.78
CA TYR A 233 7.44 19.40 -25.42
C TYR A 233 8.41 20.52 -25.09
N VAL A 234 8.29 21.06 -23.88
CA VAL A 234 9.16 22.06 -23.28
C VAL A 234 10.47 21.38 -22.86
N ARG A 235 11.60 21.98 -23.20
CA ARG A 235 12.92 21.47 -22.84
C ARG A 235 13.67 22.50 -21.97
N PRO A 236 14.45 22.05 -20.97
CA PRO A 236 14.66 20.65 -20.55
C PRO A 236 13.49 20.09 -19.72
N HIS A 237 13.40 18.76 -19.67
CA HIS A 237 12.42 18.03 -18.86
C HIS A 237 12.71 18.22 -17.38
N TYR A 238 11.69 18.29 -16.53
CA TYR A 238 11.90 18.23 -15.09
C TYR A 238 12.02 16.77 -14.66
N GLN A 239 13.24 16.30 -14.40
CA GLN A 239 13.50 14.95 -13.92
C GLN A 239 14.42 15.04 -12.70
N GLN A 240 13.85 14.96 -11.50
CA GLN A 240 14.62 15.17 -10.27
C GLN A 240 14.26 14.16 -9.18
N THR A 241 15.28 13.82 -8.39
CA THR A 241 15.09 13.18 -7.10
C THR A 241 15.17 14.23 -6.02
N ASN A 242 14.02 14.58 -5.46
CA ASN A 242 13.86 15.62 -4.44
C ASN A 242 14.00 15.00 -3.05
N ARG A 243 14.66 15.71 -2.15
CA ARG A 243 14.59 15.43 -0.71
C ARG A 243 13.72 16.50 -0.09
N GLN A 244 12.59 16.12 0.49
CA GLN A 244 11.65 17.08 1.06
C GLN A 244 11.52 16.86 2.56
N LYS A 245 11.31 17.95 3.30
CA LYS A 245 11.00 17.90 4.72
C LYS A 245 9.62 18.51 4.93
N TYR A 246 8.65 17.67 5.28
CA TYR A 246 7.29 18.08 5.59
C TYR A 246 7.10 18.25 7.09
N ALA A 247 6.31 19.26 7.46
CA ALA A 247 5.66 19.33 8.74
C ALA A 247 4.15 19.11 8.54
N PHE A 248 3.58 18.17 9.28
CA PHE A 248 2.14 17.91 9.33
C PHE A 248 1.57 18.33 10.68
N VAL A 249 0.34 18.81 10.66
CA VAL A 249 -0.47 19.07 11.84
C VAL A 249 -1.72 18.20 11.83
N ASN A 250 -2.10 17.67 12.98
CA ASN A 250 -3.34 16.90 13.13
C ASN A 250 -4.48 17.86 13.44
N ARG A 251 -5.49 17.89 12.56
CA ARG A 251 -6.74 18.64 12.72
C ARG A 251 -7.88 17.65 12.81
N GLU A 252 -8.45 17.50 14.00
CA GLU A 252 -9.64 16.67 14.23
C GLU A 252 -9.46 15.21 13.75
N GLY A 253 -8.27 14.65 13.94
CA GLY A 253 -7.94 13.28 13.54
C GLY A 253 -7.45 13.15 12.10
N ARG A 254 -7.33 14.26 11.34
CA ARG A 254 -6.75 14.27 10.00
C ARG A 254 -5.41 15.01 9.98
N TRP A 255 -4.39 14.35 9.43
CA TRP A 255 -3.10 14.96 9.17
C TRP A 255 -3.14 15.84 7.92
N VAL A 256 -2.76 17.11 8.07
CA VAL A 256 -2.66 18.06 6.95
C VAL A 256 -1.26 18.67 6.90
N ALA A 257 -0.73 18.85 5.69
CA ALA A 257 0.58 19.44 5.48
C ALA A 257 0.53 20.95 5.74
N ASP A 258 1.42 21.42 6.62
CA ASP A 258 1.56 22.81 7.02
C ASP A 258 2.78 23.47 6.34
N SER A 259 3.91 22.77 6.27
CA SER A 259 5.07 23.30 5.56
C SER A 259 5.85 22.22 4.84
N ASN A 260 6.55 22.66 3.80
CA ASN A 260 7.45 21.83 3.01
C ASN A 260 8.72 22.61 2.77
N LEU A 261 9.76 22.28 3.53
CA LEU A 261 11.10 22.79 3.30
C LEU A 261 11.70 22.01 2.14
N ARG A 262 11.48 22.52 0.93
CA ARG A 262 12.20 22.08 -0.26
C ARG A 262 13.58 22.75 -0.24
N PRO A 263 14.70 21.99 -0.38
CA PRO A 263 15.96 22.63 -0.71
C PRO A 263 15.76 23.43 -2.00
N PRO A 264 16.32 24.65 -2.11
CA PRO A 264 16.14 25.47 -3.30
C PRO A 264 16.53 24.65 -4.54
N PRO A 265 15.71 24.66 -5.62
CA PRO A 265 16.00 23.85 -6.79
C PRO A 265 17.32 24.31 -7.39
N ALA A 266 18.32 23.42 -7.41
CA ALA A 266 19.64 23.68 -7.98
C ALA A 266 19.62 24.05 -9.48
N ILE A 267 18.47 23.93 -10.15
CA ILE A 267 18.34 24.05 -11.61
C ILE A 267 17.61 25.34 -12.06
N PHE A 268 17.02 26.13 -11.16
CA PHE A 268 16.38 27.40 -11.56
C PHE A 268 17.25 28.65 -11.40
N ALA A 269 18.47 28.53 -10.86
CA ALA A 269 19.34 29.68 -10.63
C ALA A 269 20.17 30.12 -11.85
N ASP A 270 20.45 29.27 -12.85
CA ASP A 270 21.57 29.56 -13.79
C ASP A 270 21.32 29.41 -15.29
N ARG A 271 20.10 29.21 -15.81
CA ARG A 271 19.89 29.06 -17.27
C ARG A 271 18.66 29.75 -17.88
N VAL A 272 18.39 30.97 -17.44
CA VAL A 272 17.70 31.94 -18.31
C VAL A 272 18.61 33.16 -18.42
N LYS A 273 19.64 33.04 -19.25
CA LYS A 273 20.21 34.23 -19.90
C LYS A 273 19.28 34.58 -21.06
N ALA A 274 18.83 35.83 -21.03
CA ALA A 274 18.11 36.51 -22.09
C ALA A 274 18.85 36.44 -23.44
#